data_AF-A0A1M5F8J1-F1
#
_entry.id   AF-A0A1M5F8J1-F1
#
_cell.length_a   1.000
_cell.length_b   1.000
_cell.length_c   1.000
_cell.angle_alpha   90.00
_cell.angle_beta   90.00
_cell.angle_gamma   90.00
#
_symmetry.space_group_name_H-M   'P 1'
#
loop_
_entity.id
_entity.type
_entity.pdbx_description
1 polymer ?
#
loop_
_entity_poly.entity_id
_entity_poly.type
_entity_poly.pdbx_seq_one_letter_code
_entity_poly.pdbx_strand_id
1 'polypeptide(L)'
;MSMTNKDDFNQAFEHFADMFEIPKGERSKMKKILFTHINEKRTAIKSLLDELGNQWNNAKLQEILIKRGERSPYAKEQLGLFSSKVISLSYTNRMFRDAHLMPYQKIERGSSNIECPIHTQYHGDVFEVDSDFWRVHPVGQHVDCYCSVRTISKSEYNN
;
A
#
# COMPACT_ATOMS: atom_id res chain seq x y z
N MET A 1 17.93 -2.26 -7.85
CA MET A 1 16.46 -2.25 -7.66
C MET A 1 15.90 -1.11 -8.48
N SER A 2 14.87 -1.38 -9.29
CA SER A 2 14.24 -0.34 -10.12
C SER A 2 13.50 0.67 -9.23
N MET A 3 13.28 1.88 -9.74
CA MET A 3 12.40 2.84 -9.07
C MET A 3 10.93 2.42 -9.27
N THR A 4 10.05 2.82 -8.36
CA THR A 4 8.61 2.70 -8.55
C THR A 4 8.23 3.56 -9.75
N ASN A 5 7.66 2.95 -10.80
CA ASN A 5 7.29 3.70 -11.99
C ASN A 5 5.89 4.31 -11.83
N LYS A 6 5.48 5.09 -12.83
CA LYS A 6 4.16 5.74 -12.83
C LYS A 6 3.01 4.74 -12.93
N ASP A 7 3.19 3.60 -13.59
CA ASP A 7 2.13 2.62 -13.81
C ASP A 7 1.83 1.82 -12.53
N ASP A 8 2.87 1.36 -11.82
CA ASP A 8 2.76 0.69 -10.51
C ASP A 8 1.99 1.58 -9.53
N PHE A 9 2.35 2.87 -9.53
CA PHE A 9 1.71 3.88 -8.70
C PHE A 9 0.27 4.16 -9.14
N ASN A 10 0.01 4.32 -10.44
CA ASN A 10 -1.33 4.59 -10.96
C ASN A 10 -2.30 3.46 -10.59
N GLN A 11 -1.87 2.20 -10.76
CA GLN A 11 -2.69 1.05 -10.39
C GLN A 11 -3.01 1.04 -8.89
N ALA A 12 -2.00 1.26 -8.04
CA ALA A 12 -2.19 1.33 -6.59
C ALA A 12 -3.09 2.51 -6.17
N PHE A 13 -2.92 3.67 -6.81
CA PHE A 13 -3.73 4.85 -6.55
C PHE A 13 -5.18 4.62 -6.92
N GLU A 14 -5.49 4.14 -8.13
CA GLU A 14 -6.89 3.92 -8.55
C GLU A 14 -7.56 2.87 -7.67
N HIS A 15 -6.87 1.76 -7.36
CA HIS A 15 -7.39 0.71 -6.47
C HIS A 15 -7.87 1.27 -5.12
N PHE A 16 -7.01 2.04 -4.44
CA PHE A 16 -7.39 2.63 -3.15
C PHE A 16 -8.31 3.83 -3.28
N ALA A 17 -8.22 4.61 -4.36
CA ALA A 17 -9.14 5.71 -4.59
C ALA A 17 -10.58 5.20 -4.78
N ASP A 18 -10.76 4.04 -5.41
CA ASP A 18 -12.05 3.37 -5.51
C ASP A 18 -12.48 2.75 -4.18
N MET A 19 -11.58 2.01 -3.52
CA MET A 19 -11.87 1.35 -2.23
C MET A 19 -12.28 2.33 -1.12
N PHE A 20 -11.68 3.52 -1.08
CA PHE A 20 -12.01 4.56 -0.10
C PHE A 20 -12.99 5.61 -0.64
N GLU A 21 -13.54 5.40 -1.83
CA GLU A 21 -14.53 6.30 -2.44
C GLU A 21 -14.03 7.76 -2.53
N ILE A 22 -12.76 7.94 -2.93
CA ILE A 22 -12.16 9.27 -3.08
C ILE A 22 -12.88 10.03 -4.21
N PRO A 23 -13.38 11.26 -3.96
CA PRO A 23 -14.08 12.05 -4.95
C PRO A 23 -13.26 12.26 -6.23
N LYS A 24 -13.86 12.01 -7.40
CA LYS A 24 -13.18 12.12 -8.70
C LYS A 24 -12.52 13.48 -8.94
N GLY A 25 -13.13 14.56 -8.44
CA GLY A 25 -12.60 15.93 -8.55
C GLY A 25 -11.28 16.15 -7.79
N GLU A 26 -11.00 15.34 -6.77
CA GLU A 26 -9.79 15.44 -5.94
C GLU A 26 -8.68 14.51 -6.44
N ARG A 27 -9.04 13.39 -7.08
CA ARG A 27 -8.11 12.32 -7.48
C ARG A 27 -6.90 12.82 -8.26
N SER A 28 -7.10 13.66 -9.26
CA SER A 28 -6.00 14.16 -10.11
C SER A 28 -4.92 14.90 -9.31
N LYS A 29 -5.35 15.75 -8.37
CA LYS A 29 -4.45 16.52 -7.50
C LYS A 29 -3.74 15.61 -6.50
N MET A 30 -4.49 14.75 -5.82
CA MET A 30 -3.93 13.81 -4.86
C MET A 30 -2.90 12.89 -5.51
N LYS A 31 -3.22 12.36 -6.69
CA LYS A 31 -2.36 11.49 -7.49
C LYS A 31 -1.05 12.18 -7.84
N LYS A 32 -1.11 13.44 -8.29
CA LYS A 32 0.08 14.24 -8.59
C LYS A 32 0.97 14.43 -7.36
N ILE A 33 0.39 14.88 -6.23
CA ILE A 33 1.12 15.14 -4.99
C ILE A 33 1.78 13.86 -4.46
N LEU A 34 1.03 12.77 -4.38
CA LEU A 34 1.51 11.49 -3.89
C LEU A 34 2.63 10.91 -4.76
N PHE A 35 2.54 11.03 -6.08
CA PHE A 35 3.60 10.57 -6.97
C PHE A 35 4.88 11.40 -6.80
N THR A 36 4.76 12.73 -6.73
CA THR A 36 5.91 13.63 -6.51
C THR A 36 6.64 13.32 -5.20
N HIS A 37 5.91 12.96 -4.14
CA HIS A 37 6.46 12.69 -2.81
C HIS A 37 6.36 11.21 -2.40
N ILE A 38 6.45 10.28 -3.37
CA ILE A 38 6.24 8.85 -3.11
C ILE A 38 7.21 8.27 -2.06
N ASN A 39 8.43 8.78 -2.01
CA ASN A 39 9.46 8.40 -1.02
C ASN A 39 9.39 9.22 0.28
N GLU A 40 8.61 10.31 0.30
CA GLU A 40 8.55 11.28 1.40
C GLU A 40 7.12 11.43 1.92
N LYS A 41 6.58 10.36 2.51
CA LYS A 41 5.18 10.31 2.96
C LYS A 41 4.77 11.50 3.84
N ARG A 42 5.65 11.96 4.75
CA ARG A 42 5.36 13.11 5.62
C ARG A 42 5.15 14.40 4.82
N THR A 43 6.02 14.64 3.82
CA THR A 43 5.90 15.76 2.88
C THR A 43 4.62 15.63 2.07
N ALA A 44 4.32 14.42 1.55
CA ALA A 44 3.10 14.16 0.79
C ALA A 44 1.82 14.49 1.57
N ILE A 45 1.71 14.03 2.82
CA ILE A 45 0.56 14.32 3.69
C ILE A 45 0.42 15.82 3.94
N LYS A 46 1.53 16.52 4.19
CA LYS A 46 1.50 17.98 4.39
C LYS A 46 0.98 18.69 3.14
N SER A 47 1.51 18.37 1.96
CA SER A 47 1.07 18.95 0.70
C SER A 47 -0.39 18.63 0.37
N LEU A 48 -0.88 17.43 0.71
CA LEU A 48 -2.30 17.09 0.59
C LEU A 48 -3.18 17.93 1.51
N LEU A 49 -2.75 18.16 2.77
CA LEU A 49 -3.47 19.02 3.70
C LEU A 49 -3.49 20.48 3.24
N ASP A 50 -2.39 20.97 2.68
CA ASP A 50 -2.30 22.33 2.12
C ASP A 50 -3.25 22.49 0.92
N GLU A 51 -3.38 21.45 0.07
CA GLU A 51 -4.24 21.47 -1.13
C GLU A 51 -5.74 21.24 -0.82
N LEU A 52 -6.07 20.33 0.09
CA LEU A 52 -7.45 19.92 0.39
C LEU A 52 -8.04 20.64 1.61
N GLY A 53 -7.19 21.21 2.47
CA GLY A 53 -7.55 21.86 3.71
C GLY A 53 -7.65 20.92 4.92
N ASN A 54 -7.43 21.46 6.12
CA ASN A 54 -7.49 20.72 7.38
C ASN A 54 -8.89 20.21 7.75
N GLN A 55 -9.93 20.72 7.09
CA GLN A 55 -11.32 20.30 7.28
C GLN A 55 -11.74 19.19 6.30
N TRP A 56 -10.83 18.74 5.43
CA TRP A 56 -11.11 17.66 4.50
C TRP A 56 -11.51 16.38 5.25
N ASN A 57 -12.55 15.71 4.77
CA ASN A 57 -13.11 14.54 5.40
C ASN A 57 -13.64 13.56 4.35
N ASN A 58 -13.32 12.28 4.54
CA ASN A 58 -13.83 11.17 3.77
C ASN A 58 -14.46 10.15 4.72
N ALA A 59 -15.76 9.92 4.56
CA ALA A 59 -16.54 9.07 5.44
C ALA A 59 -16.00 7.63 5.53
N LYS A 60 -15.49 7.09 4.42
CA LYS A 60 -14.99 5.71 4.39
C LYS A 60 -13.68 5.55 5.18
N LEU A 61 -12.74 6.45 4.97
CA LEU A 61 -11.49 6.49 5.73
C LEU A 61 -11.74 6.75 7.22
N GLN A 62 -12.67 7.65 7.53
CA GLN A 62 -13.08 7.93 8.91
C GLN A 62 -13.64 6.68 9.60
N GLU A 63 -14.56 5.96 8.94
CA GLU A 63 -15.14 4.70 9.44
C GLU A 63 -14.05 3.66 9.77
N ILE A 64 -13.09 3.47 8.87
CA ILE A 64 -11.99 2.50 9.03
C ILE A 64 -11.09 2.88 10.20
N LEU A 65 -10.73 4.17 10.33
CA LEU A 65 -9.90 4.64 11.42
C LEU A 65 -10.59 4.46 12.78
N ILE A 66 -11.88 4.79 12.88
CA ILE A 66 -12.68 4.59 14.11
C ILE A 66 -12.72 3.10 14.48
N LYS A 67 -12.97 2.21 13.50
CA LYS A 67 -12.94 0.75 13.71
C LYS A 67 -11.60 0.25 14.25
N ARG A 68 -10.51 0.94 13.93
CA ARG A 68 -9.15 0.63 14.41
C ARG A 68 -8.79 1.32 15.73
N GLY A 69 -9.75 2.00 16.37
CA GLY A 69 -9.56 2.67 17.66
C GLY A 69 -8.94 4.06 17.57
N GLU A 70 -8.86 4.65 16.38
CA GLU A 70 -8.47 6.06 16.24
C GLU A 70 -9.54 6.95 16.88
N ARG A 71 -9.14 7.76 17.86
CA ARG A 71 -10.06 8.65 18.60
C ARG A 71 -10.34 9.93 17.84
N SER A 72 -9.38 10.35 17.02
CA SER A 72 -9.37 11.63 16.34
C SER A 72 -9.04 11.42 14.87
N PRO A 73 -9.95 10.87 14.06
CA PRO A 73 -9.71 10.56 12.65
C PRO A 73 -9.78 11.85 11.80
N TYR A 74 -8.95 12.84 12.09
CA TYR A 74 -8.92 14.10 11.34
C TYR A 74 -8.32 13.89 9.94
N ALA A 75 -8.37 14.95 9.12
CA ALA A 75 -7.87 14.96 7.74
C ALA A 75 -6.46 14.36 7.64
N LYS A 76 -5.57 14.67 8.58
CA LYS A 76 -4.18 14.18 8.60
C LYS A 76 -4.11 12.66 8.75
N GLU A 77 -4.88 12.08 9.65
CA GLU A 77 -4.92 10.63 9.92
C GLU A 77 -5.55 9.89 8.74
N GLN A 78 -6.62 10.44 8.16
CA GLN A 78 -7.28 9.90 6.98
C GLN A 78 -6.36 9.90 5.75
N LEU A 79 -5.76 11.05 5.44
CA LEU A 79 -4.78 11.18 4.36
C LEU A 79 -3.54 10.33 4.64
N GLY A 80 -3.14 10.19 5.90
CA GLY A 80 -2.05 9.34 6.34
C GLY A 80 -2.31 7.85 6.05
N LEU A 81 -3.52 7.37 6.34
CA LEU A 81 -3.96 6.01 6.01
C LEU A 81 -3.95 5.82 4.49
N PHE A 82 -4.62 6.69 3.76
CA PHE A 82 -4.71 6.62 2.30
C PHE A 82 -3.32 6.59 1.64
N SER A 83 -2.49 7.58 1.96
CA SER A 83 -1.13 7.71 1.42
C SER A 83 -0.29 6.48 1.72
N SER A 84 -0.37 5.95 2.94
CA SER A 84 0.39 4.76 3.33
C SER A 84 0.00 3.54 2.51
N LYS A 85 -1.29 3.38 2.20
CA LYS A 85 -1.81 2.25 1.42
C LYS A 85 -1.39 2.33 -0.04
N VAL A 86 -1.57 3.49 -0.68
CA VAL A 86 -1.12 3.73 -2.05
C VAL A 86 0.38 3.47 -2.19
N ILE A 87 1.20 4.06 -1.32
CA ILE A 87 2.66 3.90 -1.37
C ILE A 87 3.07 2.43 -1.15
N SER A 88 2.48 1.75 -0.17
CA SER A 88 2.80 0.34 0.11
C SER A 88 2.49 -0.56 -1.08
N LEU A 89 1.30 -0.45 -1.67
CA LEU A 89 0.93 -1.26 -2.82
C LEU A 89 1.74 -0.90 -4.07
N SER A 90 2.13 0.37 -4.24
CA SER A 90 3.04 0.77 -5.32
C SER A 90 4.39 0.04 -5.21
N TYR A 91 4.93 -0.10 -3.99
CA TYR A 91 6.16 -0.86 -3.77
C TYR A 91 5.98 -2.36 -3.99
N THR A 92 4.85 -2.93 -3.58
CA THR A 92 4.53 -4.33 -3.83
C THR A 92 4.41 -4.61 -5.33
N ASN A 93 3.69 -3.77 -6.08
CA ASN A 93 3.57 -3.87 -7.54
C ASN A 93 4.94 -3.83 -8.22
N ARG A 94 5.80 -2.91 -7.80
CA ARG A 94 7.19 -2.84 -8.26
C ARG A 94 7.96 -4.14 -8.01
N MET A 95 7.81 -4.74 -6.81
CA MET A 95 8.47 -6.00 -6.49
C MET A 95 8.00 -7.14 -7.40
N PHE A 96 6.70 -7.23 -7.69
CA PHE A 96 6.16 -8.22 -8.63
C PHE A 96 6.63 -7.97 -10.07
N ARG A 97 6.72 -6.71 -10.51
CA ARG A 97 7.26 -6.38 -11.84
C ARG A 97 8.73 -6.81 -11.97
N ASP A 98 9.55 -6.49 -10.96
CA ASP A 98 10.98 -6.79 -10.95
C ASP A 98 11.26 -8.28 -10.61
N ALA A 99 10.22 -9.06 -10.31
CA ALA A 99 10.33 -10.43 -9.82
C ALA A 99 10.92 -11.42 -10.83
N HIS A 100 10.92 -11.09 -12.12
CA HIS A 100 11.64 -11.87 -13.15
C HIS A 100 13.15 -12.03 -12.87
N LEU A 101 13.73 -11.21 -11.98
CA LEU A 101 15.14 -11.28 -11.59
C LEU A 101 15.41 -12.27 -10.45
N MET A 102 14.39 -12.67 -9.68
CA MET A 102 14.53 -13.50 -8.46
C MET A 102 13.33 -14.45 -8.37
N PRO A 103 13.52 -15.79 -8.48
CA PRO A 103 12.41 -16.73 -8.70
C PRO A 103 11.50 -16.94 -7.48
N TYR A 104 11.95 -16.55 -6.28
CA TYR A 104 11.25 -16.81 -5.03
C TYR A 104 10.94 -15.54 -4.25
N GLN A 105 9.76 -15.51 -3.65
CA GLN A 105 9.27 -14.43 -2.82
C GLN A 105 8.72 -14.96 -1.51
N LYS A 106 9.04 -14.27 -0.42
CA LYS A 106 8.63 -14.61 0.94
C LYS A 106 7.67 -13.57 1.48
N ILE A 107 6.63 -14.03 2.16
CA ILE A 107 5.70 -13.14 2.86
C ILE A 107 6.30 -12.80 4.22
N GLU A 108 6.42 -11.51 4.47
CA GLU A 108 6.95 -10.95 5.70
C GLU A 108 5.88 -10.10 6.42
N ARG A 109 6.04 -9.99 7.73
CA ARG A 109 5.21 -9.07 8.52
C ARG A 109 5.53 -7.63 8.15
N GLY A 110 4.49 -6.82 8.07
CA GLY A 110 4.60 -5.39 7.88
C GLY A 110 5.12 -4.63 9.09
N SER A 111 5.21 -3.32 8.94
CA SER A 111 5.56 -2.39 10.03
C SER A 111 4.43 -2.14 11.04
N SER A 112 3.24 -2.69 10.80
CA SER A 112 2.07 -2.50 11.67
C SER A 112 1.76 -3.80 12.42
N ASN A 113 1.39 -3.69 13.69
CA ASN A 113 0.92 -4.81 14.52
C ASN A 113 -0.54 -5.22 14.25
N ILE A 114 -1.08 -4.88 13.07
CA ILE A 114 -2.43 -5.29 12.66
C ILE A 114 -2.32 -6.66 12.00
N GLU A 115 -3.09 -7.63 12.50
CA GLU A 115 -3.19 -8.94 11.86
C GLU A 115 -3.84 -8.80 10.49
N CYS A 116 -3.10 -9.22 9.45
CA CYS A 116 -3.63 -9.24 8.11
C CYS A 116 -4.65 -10.39 7.99
N PRO A 117 -5.89 -10.14 7.56
CA PRO A 117 -6.91 -11.20 7.46
C PRO A 117 -6.62 -12.22 6.36
N ILE A 118 -5.67 -11.92 5.46
CA ILE A 118 -5.34 -12.78 4.31
C ILE A 118 -4.02 -13.53 4.54
N HIS A 119 -2.97 -12.82 4.98
CA HIS A 119 -1.60 -13.32 4.92
C HIS A 119 -1.01 -13.76 6.25
N THR A 120 -1.73 -13.58 7.37
CA THR A 120 -1.18 -13.87 8.71
C THR A 120 -0.74 -15.31 8.86
N GLN A 121 -1.47 -16.25 8.25
CA GLN A 121 -1.17 -17.69 8.27
C GLN A 121 -0.02 -18.10 7.34
N TYR A 122 0.37 -17.24 6.40
CA TYR A 122 1.42 -17.52 5.41
C TYR A 122 2.73 -16.77 5.71
N HIS A 123 2.83 -16.11 6.87
CA HIS A 123 4.05 -15.39 7.24
C HIS A 123 5.23 -16.36 7.37
N GLY A 124 6.31 -16.10 6.64
CA GLY A 124 7.47 -16.98 6.58
C GLY A 124 7.50 -17.88 5.35
N ASP A 125 6.34 -18.12 4.74
CA ASP A 125 6.23 -19.00 3.59
C ASP A 125 6.86 -18.37 2.35
N VAL A 126 7.45 -19.24 1.53
CA VAL A 126 8.14 -18.88 0.29
C VAL A 126 7.38 -19.49 -0.87
N PHE A 127 7.09 -18.66 -1.87
CA PHE A 127 6.42 -19.07 -3.10
C PHE A 127 7.23 -18.64 -4.32
N GLU A 128 7.13 -19.43 -5.39
CA GLU A 128 7.61 -19.02 -6.70
C GLU A 128 6.82 -17.80 -7.19
N VAL A 129 7.49 -16.90 -7.91
CA VAL A 129 6.90 -15.64 -8.41
C VAL A 129 5.71 -15.86 -9.34
N ASP A 130 5.74 -16.93 -10.13
CA ASP A 130 4.70 -17.31 -11.09
C ASP A 130 3.64 -18.24 -10.48
N SER A 131 3.74 -18.54 -9.19
CA SER A 131 2.73 -19.32 -8.48
C SER A 131 1.35 -18.66 -8.52
N ASP A 132 0.31 -19.47 -8.73
CA ASP A 132 -1.10 -19.02 -8.63
C ASP A 132 -1.43 -18.44 -7.25
N PHE A 133 -0.65 -18.77 -6.22
CA PHE A 133 -0.77 -18.21 -4.88
C PHE A 133 -0.90 -16.68 -4.90
N TRP A 134 -0.07 -15.97 -5.68
CA TRP A 134 -0.06 -14.50 -5.72
C TRP A 134 -1.30 -13.90 -6.36
N ARG A 135 -1.97 -14.66 -7.24
CA ARG A 135 -3.24 -14.27 -7.85
C ARG A 135 -4.40 -14.43 -6.86
N VAL A 136 -4.36 -15.49 -6.05
CA VAL A 136 -5.38 -15.78 -5.04
C VAL A 136 -5.22 -14.90 -3.80
N HIS A 137 -3.99 -14.59 -3.41
CA HIS A 137 -3.65 -13.85 -2.18
C HIS A 137 -2.81 -12.59 -2.49
N PRO A 138 -3.36 -11.59 -3.20
CA PRO A 138 -2.60 -10.40 -3.57
C PRO A 138 -2.19 -9.58 -2.35
N VAL A 139 -0.88 -9.39 -2.17
CA VAL A 139 -0.32 -8.67 -1.03
C VAL A 139 -0.59 -7.18 -1.15
N GLY A 140 -1.00 -6.56 -0.05
CA GLY A 140 -1.18 -5.11 0.06
C GLY A 140 -2.45 -4.55 -0.58
N GLN A 141 -3.30 -5.36 -1.22
CA GLN A 141 -4.55 -4.87 -1.81
C GLN A 141 -5.69 -4.71 -0.79
N HIS A 142 -5.72 -5.52 0.27
CA HIS A 142 -6.74 -5.40 1.31
C HIS A 142 -6.48 -4.21 2.24
N VAL A 143 -7.54 -3.55 2.70
CA VAL A 143 -7.46 -2.37 3.59
C VAL A 143 -6.67 -2.66 4.87
N ASP A 144 -6.78 -3.86 5.43
CA ASP A 144 -6.03 -4.29 6.63
C ASP A 144 -4.74 -5.06 6.30
N CYS A 145 -4.35 -5.19 5.03
CA CYS A 145 -3.08 -5.83 4.68
C CYS A 145 -1.93 -4.85 4.87
N TYR A 146 -1.02 -5.16 5.79
CA TYR A 146 0.24 -4.47 5.99
C TYR A 146 1.46 -5.33 5.64
N CYS A 147 1.23 -6.59 5.25
CA CYS A 147 2.29 -7.52 4.90
C CYS A 147 3.17 -6.99 3.77
N SER A 148 4.44 -7.35 3.82
CA SER A 148 5.42 -7.03 2.79
C SER A 148 5.87 -8.31 2.10
N VAL A 149 6.44 -8.14 0.91
CA VAL A 149 7.06 -9.22 0.17
C VAL A 149 8.55 -8.95 0.10
N ARG A 150 9.35 -9.96 0.44
CA ARG A 150 10.80 -9.93 0.29
C ARG A 150 11.19 -10.90 -0.82
N THR A 151 12.07 -10.46 -1.71
CA THR A 151 12.69 -11.36 -2.70
C THR A 151 13.77 -12.21 -2.04
N ILE A 152 13.79 -13.50 -2.38
CA ILE A 152 14.69 -14.50 -1.81
C ILE A 152 15.57 -15.05 -2.93
N SER A 153 16.87 -15.15 -2.69
CA SER A 153 17.80 -15.74 -3.65
C SER A 153 17.68 -17.27 -3.63
N LYS A 154 18.13 -17.94 -4.71
CA LYS A 154 18.20 -19.41 -4.73
C LYS A 154 19.02 -19.98 -3.57
N SER A 155 20.09 -19.28 -3.14
CA SER A 155 20.91 -19.73 -2.03
C SER A 155 20.20 -19.59 -0.68
N GLU A 156 19.35 -18.59 -0.49
CA GLU A 156 18.55 -18.41 0.73
C GLU A 156 17.37 -19.39 0.77
N TYR A 157 16.87 -19.85 -0.38
CA TYR A 157 15.83 -20.89 -0.46
C TYR A 157 16.36 -22.31 -0.14
N ASN A 158 17.59 -22.61 -0.55
CA ASN A 158 18.18 -23.95 -0.41
C ASN A 158 18.81 -24.22 0.99
N ASN A 159 18.81 -23.24 1.89
CA ASN A 159 19.36 -23.33 3.25
C ASN A 159 18.27 -23.21 4.29
#